data_AF-A0A7E6EGE8-F1
#
_entry.id   AF-A0A7E6EGE8-F1
#
_cell.length_a   1.000
_cell.length_b   1.000
_cell.length_c   1.000
_cell.angle_alpha   90.00
_cell.angle_beta   90.00
_cell.angle_gamma   90.00
#
_symmetry.space_group_name_H-M   'P 1'
#
loop_
_entity.id
_entity.type
_entity.pdbx_description
1 polymer ?
#
loop_
_entity_poly.entity_id
_entity_poly.type
_entity_poly.pdbx_seq_one_letter_code
_entity_poly.pdbx_strand_id
1 'polypeptide(L)'
;MHSEHVHKSEEFFKRKLEEFDNQTKSLKKLVSVSSNALLVSYKVSYRIAKCKKPHNIGETLVLPAAIDMVEAMFGESYAKQLQQIPLADNTVARRIDDISEDLCDQYAEEKNNIEWINCVGLCTDGAQSMSGNKSGLQALVKNRAPEIIWTHCMLHRSALVSKNMSPELNDIFAQITKVINYIKHSPLRAKLFAKLCEDMDSKYTSLLYYCEVRWLSRAKVIRRVFELKDQVADFLDENDIEDAKLFRDDDFIVKFAYLVDIFGKLSILCIWRYEDTRSNTMRKREITLNDANDIVECTVELYELFVLSFIQIHLYLRFSDKQPFLEDEYIAP
;
A
#
# COMPACT_ATOMS: atom_id res chain seq x y z
N MET A 1 21.21 11.46 -42.80
CA MET A 1 21.55 10.24 -43.56
C MET A 1 22.92 9.75 -43.11
N HIS A 2 23.09 8.44 -42.89
CA HIS A 2 24.39 7.86 -42.55
C HIS A 2 25.39 8.14 -43.69
N SER A 3 26.62 8.57 -43.35
CA SER A 3 27.65 9.00 -44.31
C SER A 3 27.99 7.95 -45.38
N GLU A 4 27.81 6.67 -45.06
CA GLU A 4 28.12 5.54 -45.93
C GLU A 4 27.10 5.28 -47.05
N HIS A 5 25.98 6.01 -47.08
CA HIS A 5 24.86 5.72 -47.98
C HIS A 5 24.45 6.90 -48.87
N VAL A 6 25.22 7.99 -48.83
CA VAL A 6 24.93 9.26 -49.52
C VAL A 6 24.97 9.14 -51.05
N HIS A 7 25.72 8.18 -51.61
CA HIS A 7 25.89 7.99 -53.06
C HIS A 7 25.15 6.76 -53.62
N LYS A 8 24.29 6.11 -52.84
CA LYS A 8 23.61 4.89 -53.29
C LYS A 8 22.33 5.22 -54.05
N SER A 9 22.07 4.48 -55.13
CA SER A 9 20.90 4.68 -55.98
C SER A 9 19.60 4.32 -55.27
N GLU A 10 18.47 4.87 -55.74
CA GLU A 10 17.14 4.52 -55.24
C GLU A 10 16.87 3.00 -55.35
N GLU A 11 17.34 2.36 -56.43
CA GLU A 11 17.25 0.91 -56.62
C GLU A 11 18.00 0.11 -55.54
N PHE A 12 19.15 0.62 -55.06
CA PHE A 12 19.86 -0.02 -53.95
C PHE A 12 19.00 -0.09 -52.69
N PHE A 13 18.27 0.99 -52.37
CA PHE A 13 17.40 1.04 -51.19
C PHE A 13 16.13 0.20 -51.38
N LYS A 14 15.53 0.17 -52.57
CA LYS A 14 14.40 -0.73 -52.87
C LYS A 14 14.78 -2.20 -52.70
N ARG A 15 15.94 -2.61 -53.22
CA ARG A 15 16.44 -3.99 -53.03
C ARG A 15 16.74 -4.31 -51.57
N LYS A 16 17.29 -3.35 -50.81
CA LYS A 16 17.53 -3.53 -49.37
C LYS A 16 16.24 -3.64 -48.55
N LEU A 17 15.21 -2.90 -48.94
CA LEU A 17 13.87 -3.01 -48.33
C LEU A 17 13.26 -4.40 -48.62
N GLU A 18 13.35 -4.89 -49.85
CA GLU A 18 12.89 -6.24 -50.20
C GLU A 18 13.68 -7.33 -49.48
N GLU A 19 15.01 -7.21 -49.36
CA GLU A 19 15.84 -8.12 -48.55
C GLU A 19 15.39 -8.12 -47.08
N PHE A 20 15.16 -6.94 -46.50
CA PHE A 20 14.71 -6.79 -45.12
C PHE A 20 13.31 -7.35 -44.91
N ASP A 21 12.38 -7.14 -45.84
CA ASP A 21 11.03 -7.70 -45.80
C ASP A 21 11.06 -9.23 -45.92
N ASN A 22 11.91 -9.77 -46.79
CA ASN A 22 12.06 -11.22 -46.96
C ASN A 22 12.72 -11.88 -45.72
N GLN A 23 13.69 -11.21 -45.10
CA GLN A 23 14.26 -11.62 -43.81
C GLN A 23 13.19 -11.57 -42.71
N THR A 24 12.41 -10.50 -42.64
CA THR A 24 11.33 -10.32 -41.66
C THR A 24 10.24 -11.36 -41.84
N LYS A 25 9.84 -11.69 -43.08
CA LYS A 25 8.88 -12.77 -43.37
C LYS A 25 9.41 -14.15 -42.94
N SER A 26 10.69 -14.41 -43.18
CA SER A 26 11.35 -15.66 -42.76
C SER A 26 11.43 -15.77 -41.23
N LEU A 27 11.76 -14.68 -40.54
CA LEU A 27 11.74 -14.58 -39.09
C LEU A 27 10.33 -14.78 -38.52
N LYS A 28 9.31 -14.13 -39.10
CA LYS A 28 7.90 -14.33 -38.71
C LYS A 28 7.45 -15.78 -38.87
N LYS A 29 7.91 -16.49 -39.90
CA LYS A 29 7.63 -17.91 -40.13
C LYS A 29 8.36 -18.84 -39.15
N LEU A 30 9.58 -18.47 -38.73
CA LEU A 30 10.35 -19.20 -37.71
C LEU A 30 9.80 -19.00 -36.29
N VAL A 31 9.20 -17.83 -36.02
CA VAL A 31 8.67 -17.45 -34.70
C VAL A 31 7.16 -17.73 -34.59
N SER A 32 6.50 -18.18 -35.67
CA SER A 32 5.05 -18.45 -35.65
C SER A 32 4.73 -19.65 -34.75
N VAL A 33 4.17 -19.37 -33.59
CA VAL A 33 3.63 -20.36 -32.64
C VAL A 33 2.26 -20.82 -33.13
N SER A 34 1.94 -22.11 -33.01
CA SER A 34 0.60 -22.60 -33.36
C SER A 34 -0.47 -21.93 -32.47
N SER A 35 -1.68 -21.71 -33.01
CA SER A 35 -2.79 -21.09 -32.27
C SER A 35 -3.09 -21.84 -30.97
N ASN A 36 -3.00 -23.18 -31.00
CA ASN A 36 -3.17 -24.03 -29.82
C ASN A 36 -2.05 -23.84 -28.79
N ALA A 37 -0.78 -23.79 -29.21
CA ALA A 37 0.33 -23.55 -28.29
C ALA A 37 0.28 -22.14 -27.68
N LEU A 38 -0.17 -21.14 -28.45
CA LEU A 38 -0.42 -19.79 -27.94
C LEU A 38 -1.53 -19.77 -26.89
N LEU A 39 -2.66 -20.43 -27.15
CA LEU A 39 -3.78 -20.54 -26.21
C LEU A 39 -3.38 -21.25 -24.91
N VAL A 40 -2.64 -22.37 -25.02
CA VAL A 40 -2.11 -23.07 -23.84
C VAL A 40 -1.13 -22.16 -23.08
N SER A 41 -0.33 -21.37 -23.82
CA SER A 41 0.47 -20.25 -23.34
C SER A 41 -0.27 -19.39 -22.30
N TYR A 42 -1.31 -18.71 -22.78
CA TYR A 42 -2.14 -17.82 -21.96
C TYR A 42 -2.79 -18.57 -20.79
N LYS A 43 -3.33 -19.77 -21.00
CA LYS A 43 -3.96 -20.57 -19.93
C LYS A 43 -3.00 -20.92 -18.81
N VAL A 44 -1.75 -21.26 -19.11
CA VAL A 44 -0.73 -21.58 -18.10
C VAL A 44 -0.28 -20.29 -17.40
N SER A 45 -0.04 -19.21 -18.16
CA SER A 45 0.37 -17.91 -17.62
C SER A 45 -0.67 -17.36 -16.64
N TYR A 46 -1.95 -17.45 -16.99
CA TYR A 46 -3.06 -17.09 -16.09
C TYR A 46 -3.07 -17.90 -14.79
N ARG A 47 -2.79 -19.20 -14.84
CA ARG A 47 -2.71 -20.06 -13.64
C ARG A 47 -1.51 -19.69 -12.77
N ILE A 48 -0.36 -19.41 -13.37
CA ILE A 48 0.85 -18.95 -12.65
C ILE A 48 0.53 -17.67 -11.87
N ALA A 49 -0.07 -16.68 -12.53
CA ALA A 49 -0.50 -15.43 -11.90
C ALA A 49 -1.52 -15.64 -10.77
N LYS A 50 -2.57 -16.42 -11.03
CA LYS A 50 -3.62 -16.72 -10.04
C LYS A 50 -3.07 -17.40 -8.78
N CYS A 51 -2.05 -18.23 -8.93
CA CYS A 51 -1.37 -18.91 -7.83
C CYS A 51 -0.24 -18.08 -7.20
N LYS A 52 -0.02 -16.83 -7.65
CA LYS A 52 1.05 -15.92 -7.19
C LYS A 52 2.43 -16.57 -7.26
N LYS A 53 2.71 -17.32 -8.33
CA LYS A 53 4.00 -17.99 -8.53
C LYS A 53 4.94 -17.13 -9.38
N PRO A 54 6.27 -17.28 -9.23
CA PRO A 54 7.24 -16.63 -10.10
C PRO A 54 7.02 -16.99 -11.57
N HIS A 55 7.27 -16.06 -12.48
CA HIS A 55 7.04 -16.24 -13.92
C HIS A 55 7.89 -17.38 -14.51
N ASN A 56 9.15 -17.49 -14.08
CA ASN A 56 10.09 -18.55 -14.47
C ASN A 56 9.63 -19.98 -14.13
N ILE A 57 8.59 -20.16 -13.30
CA ILE A 57 8.07 -21.50 -12.98
C ILE A 57 7.54 -22.21 -14.24
N GLY A 58 7.13 -21.43 -15.25
CA GLY A 58 6.69 -21.94 -16.54
C GLY A 58 7.77 -22.78 -17.24
N GLU A 59 8.98 -22.24 -17.37
CA GLU A 59 10.12 -22.88 -18.03
C GLU A 59 10.89 -23.84 -17.11
N THR A 60 10.95 -23.56 -15.80
CA THR A 60 11.78 -24.34 -14.87
C THR A 60 11.09 -25.60 -14.32
N LEU A 61 9.77 -25.64 -14.27
CA LEU A 61 9.03 -26.75 -13.64
C LEU A 61 7.81 -27.19 -14.45
N VAL A 62 6.93 -26.27 -14.81
CA VAL A 62 5.63 -26.62 -15.40
C VAL A 62 5.81 -27.31 -16.76
N LEU A 63 6.63 -26.75 -17.64
CA LEU A 63 6.86 -27.30 -18.98
C LEU A 63 7.64 -28.63 -18.94
N PRO A 64 8.79 -28.75 -18.22
CA PRO A 64 9.49 -30.03 -18.09
C PRO A 64 8.62 -31.14 -17.51
N ALA A 65 7.89 -30.88 -16.41
CA ALA A 65 7.03 -31.89 -15.81
C ALA A 65 5.91 -32.35 -16.78
N ALA A 66 5.34 -31.44 -17.56
CA ALA A 66 4.34 -31.78 -18.55
C ALA A 66 4.91 -32.64 -19.70
N ILE A 67 6.15 -32.37 -20.12
CA ILE A 67 6.86 -33.16 -21.12
C ILE A 67 7.12 -34.58 -20.59
N ASP A 68 7.68 -34.71 -19.39
CA ASP A 68 7.99 -36.03 -18.78
C ASP A 68 6.72 -36.90 -18.64
N MET A 69 5.62 -36.31 -18.18
CA MET A 69 4.33 -37.00 -18.07
C MET A 69 3.81 -37.47 -19.44
N VAL A 70 3.83 -36.59 -20.44
CA VAL A 70 3.32 -36.92 -21.78
C VAL A 70 4.20 -37.94 -22.49
N GLU A 71 5.52 -37.84 -22.35
CA GLU A 71 6.47 -38.77 -22.92
C GLU A 71 6.27 -40.18 -22.34
N ALA A 72 6.15 -40.29 -21.01
CA ALA A 72 5.94 -41.58 -20.34
C ALA A 72 4.58 -42.23 -20.69
N MET A 73 3.53 -41.43 -20.85
CA MET A 73 2.17 -41.94 -21.08
C MET A 73 1.79 -42.14 -22.55
N PHE A 74 2.26 -41.25 -23.43
CA PHE A 74 1.81 -41.16 -24.82
C PHE A 74 2.96 -41.24 -25.84
N GLY A 75 4.22 -41.13 -25.38
CA GLY A 75 5.41 -41.24 -26.20
C GLY A 75 5.99 -39.90 -26.66
N GLU A 76 7.23 -39.96 -27.15
CA GLU A 76 8.09 -38.81 -27.48
C GLU A 76 7.48 -37.88 -28.55
N SER A 77 6.71 -38.43 -29.50
CA SER A 77 6.09 -37.65 -30.58
C SER A 77 5.09 -36.60 -30.07
N TYR A 78 4.34 -36.93 -29.02
CA TYR A 78 3.41 -35.99 -28.38
C TYR A 78 4.15 -35.01 -27.47
N ALA A 79 5.19 -35.46 -26.77
CA ALA A 79 6.01 -34.63 -25.91
C ALA A 79 6.71 -33.49 -26.69
N LYS A 80 7.18 -33.76 -27.91
CA LYS A 80 7.76 -32.74 -28.81
C LYS A 80 6.80 -31.61 -29.17
N GLN A 81 5.49 -31.85 -29.16
CA GLN A 81 4.50 -30.80 -29.42
C GLN A 81 4.44 -29.79 -28.26
N LEU A 82 4.66 -30.24 -27.02
CA LEU A 82 4.66 -29.37 -25.85
C LEU A 82 5.85 -28.41 -25.83
N GLN A 83 7.00 -28.80 -26.38
CA GLN A 83 8.18 -27.94 -26.49
C GLN A 83 7.92 -26.65 -27.28
N GLN A 84 6.89 -26.64 -28.14
CA GLN A 84 6.49 -25.45 -28.91
C GLN A 84 5.69 -24.44 -28.08
N ILE A 85 5.28 -24.79 -26.86
CA ILE A 85 4.52 -23.90 -25.98
C ILE A 85 5.50 -22.91 -25.34
N PRO A 86 5.45 -21.62 -25.68
CA PRO A 86 6.44 -20.68 -25.17
C PRO A 86 6.09 -20.30 -23.73
N LEU A 87 6.86 -20.82 -22.77
CA LEU A 87 6.69 -20.59 -21.32
C LEU A 87 7.90 -19.92 -20.67
N ALA A 88 8.75 -19.28 -21.49
CA ALA A 88 9.88 -18.52 -20.99
C ALA A 88 9.43 -17.40 -20.05
N ASP A 89 10.26 -17.05 -19.08
CA ASP A 89 9.98 -16.05 -18.04
C ASP A 89 9.36 -14.75 -18.58
N ASN A 90 10.05 -14.12 -19.55
CA ASN A 90 9.60 -12.90 -20.22
C ASN A 90 8.31 -13.07 -21.06
N THR A 91 8.02 -14.31 -21.49
CA THR A 91 6.78 -14.59 -22.23
C THR A 91 5.60 -14.72 -21.27
N VAL A 92 5.78 -15.41 -20.15
CA VAL A 92 4.77 -15.52 -19.10
C VAL A 92 4.44 -14.13 -18.57
N ALA A 93 5.45 -13.29 -18.31
CA ALA A 93 5.26 -11.90 -17.89
C ALA A 93 4.37 -11.11 -18.86
N ARG A 94 4.76 -11.02 -20.14
CA ARG A 94 3.99 -10.29 -21.17
C ARG A 94 2.56 -10.79 -21.31
N ARG A 95 2.34 -12.11 -21.24
CA ARG A 95 0.99 -12.67 -21.32
C ARG A 95 0.12 -12.32 -20.13
N ILE A 96 0.72 -12.22 -18.94
CA ILE A 96 0.00 -11.76 -17.74
C ILE A 96 -0.38 -10.29 -17.92
N ASP A 97 0.51 -9.47 -18.47
CA ASP A 97 0.22 -8.07 -18.80
C ASP A 97 -0.93 -7.97 -19.82
N ASP A 98 -0.87 -8.70 -20.93
CA ASP A 98 -1.93 -8.76 -21.95
C ASP A 98 -3.29 -9.17 -21.34
N ILE A 99 -3.31 -10.21 -20.49
CA ILE A 99 -4.52 -10.66 -19.79
C ILE A 99 -5.04 -9.56 -18.86
N SER A 100 -4.15 -8.89 -18.13
CA SER A 100 -4.53 -7.82 -17.22
C SER A 100 -5.16 -6.65 -17.97
N GLU A 101 -4.59 -6.28 -19.12
CA GLU A 101 -5.11 -5.21 -19.98
C GLU A 101 -6.51 -5.54 -20.49
N ASP A 102 -6.69 -6.73 -21.06
CA ASP A 102 -7.99 -7.23 -21.56
C ASP A 102 -9.07 -7.26 -20.46
N LEU A 103 -8.71 -7.75 -19.26
CA LEU A 103 -9.63 -7.77 -18.12
C LEU A 103 -10.00 -6.37 -17.65
N CYS A 104 -9.07 -5.42 -17.68
CA CYS A 104 -9.34 -4.03 -17.33
C CYS A 104 -10.31 -3.38 -18.34
N ASP A 105 -10.15 -3.66 -19.63
CA ASP A 105 -11.04 -3.13 -20.68
C ASP A 105 -12.45 -3.72 -20.56
N GLN A 106 -12.58 -5.04 -20.44
CA GLN A 106 -13.88 -5.70 -20.24
C GLN A 106 -14.60 -5.18 -18.98
N TYR A 107 -13.85 -4.97 -17.89
CA TYR A 107 -14.46 -4.50 -16.64
C TYR A 107 -14.87 -3.02 -16.70
N ALA A 108 -14.04 -2.16 -17.30
CA ALA A 108 -14.33 -0.73 -17.40
C ALA A 108 -15.46 -0.47 -18.40
N GLU A 109 -15.32 -0.96 -19.62
CA GLU A 109 -16.17 -0.60 -20.76
C GLU A 109 -17.45 -1.42 -20.80
N GLU A 110 -17.36 -2.76 -20.75
CA GLU A 110 -18.53 -3.62 -20.97
C GLU A 110 -19.43 -3.72 -19.73
N LYS A 111 -18.82 -3.76 -18.54
CA LYS A 111 -19.56 -4.04 -17.30
C LYS A 111 -20.07 -2.80 -16.59
N ASN A 112 -19.28 -1.72 -16.61
CA ASN A 112 -19.59 -0.51 -15.86
C ASN A 112 -19.76 0.73 -16.76
N ASN A 113 -19.57 0.61 -18.07
CA ASN A 113 -19.67 1.72 -19.03
C ASN A 113 -18.84 2.94 -18.62
N ILE A 114 -17.66 2.70 -18.03
CA ILE A 114 -16.71 3.71 -17.58
C ILE A 114 -15.71 3.92 -18.71
N GLU A 115 -15.81 5.07 -19.36
CA GLU A 115 -14.78 5.51 -20.29
C GLU A 115 -13.57 6.03 -19.50
N TRP A 116 -12.36 5.60 -19.87
CA TRP A 116 -11.10 6.03 -19.23
C TRP A 116 -10.92 7.54 -19.18
N ILE A 117 -11.50 8.28 -20.14
CA ILE A 117 -11.48 9.75 -20.19
C ILE A 117 -12.20 10.40 -19.00
N ASN A 118 -13.17 9.70 -18.40
CA ASN A 118 -13.93 10.16 -17.24
C ASN A 118 -13.20 9.85 -15.91
N CYS A 119 -12.10 9.11 -15.95
CA CYS A 119 -11.30 8.79 -14.77
C CYS A 119 -10.36 9.94 -14.42
N VAL A 120 -10.71 10.71 -13.39
CA VAL A 120 -9.95 11.91 -12.97
C VAL A 120 -8.86 11.62 -11.92
N GLY A 121 -8.95 10.51 -11.18
CA GLY A 121 -8.01 10.21 -10.11
C GLY A 121 -7.84 8.72 -9.80
N LEU A 122 -6.62 8.36 -9.39
CA LEU A 122 -6.26 7.01 -8.96
C LEU A 122 -5.60 7.08 -7.58
N CYS A 123 -6.16 6.37 -6.59
CA CYS A 123 -5.58 6.30 -5.24
C CYS A 123 -5.14 4.86 -4.92
N THR A 124 -3.85 4.64 -4.66
CA THR A 124 -3.31 3.29 -4.32
C THR A 124 -2.51 3.31 -3.03
N ASP A 125 -2.26 2.14 -2.43
CA ASP A 125 -1.48 2.01 -1.17
C ASP A 125 0.02 2.34 -1.32
N GLY A 126 0.48 2.65 -2.53
CA GLY A 126 1.86 3.05 -2.82
C GLY A 126 2.87 1.91 -2.84
N ALA A 127 2.44 0.64 -2.74
CA ALA A 127 3.32 -0.49 -2.97
C ALA A 127 3.99 -0.36 -4.35
N GLN A 128 5.22 -0.87 -4.52
CA GLN A 128 5.99 -0.66 -5.76
C GLN A 128 5.26 -1.15 -7.02
N SER A 129 4.49 -2.23 -6.91
CA SER A 129 3.61 -2.75 -7.98
C SER A 129 2.45 -1.81 -8.33
N MET A 130 2.11 -0.85 -7.46
CA MET A 130 1.04 0.12 -7.64
C MET A 130 1.59 1.51 -8.02
N SER A 131 2.70 1.92 -7.40
CA SER A 131 3.32 3.25 -7.55
C SER A 131 4.47 3.29 -8.55
N GLY A 132 4.90 2.17 -9.12
CA GLY A 132 5.98 2.13 -10.10
C GLY A 132 5.68 2.97 -11.35
N ASN A 133 6.66 3.78 -11.79
CA ASN A 133 6.53 4.68 -12.95
C ASN A 133 6.62 3.99 -14.32
N LYS A 134 6.93 2.70 -14.36
CA LYS A 134 7.08 1.93 -15.61
C LYS A 134 6.07 0.80 -15.70
N SER A 135 6.09 -0.08 -14.70
CA SER A 135 5.27 -1.29 -14.64
C SER A 135 4.30 -1.31 -13.46
N GLY A 136 4.19 -0.18 -12.72
CA GLY A 136 3.22 -0.07 -11.64
C GLY A 136 1.84 0.25 -12.19
N LEU A 137 0.79 -0.09 -11.44
CA LEU A 137 -0.59 0.19 -11.82
C LEU A 137 -0.79 1.66 -12.26
N GLN A 138 -0.19 2.63 -11.56
CA GLN A 138 -0.34 4.04 -11.94
C GLN A 138 0.20 4.36 -13.34
N ALA A 139 1.26 3.69 -13.79
CA ALA A 139 1.83 3.89 -15.11
C ALA A 139 0.92 3.28 -16.19
N LEU A 140 0.39 2.09 -15.91
CA LEU A 140 -0.55 1.40 -16.80
C LEU A 140 -1.85 2.21 -16.98
N VAL A 141 -2.41 2.75 -15.88
CA VAL A 141 -3.61 3.60 -15.96
C VAL A 141 -3.31 4.91 -16.68
N LYS A 142 -2.16 5.56 -16.43
CA LYS A 142 -1.76 6.78 -17.14
C LYS A 142 -1.60 6.60 -18.65
N ASN A 143 -1.19 5.42 -19.11
CA ASN A 143 -1.13 5.14 -20.55
C ASN A 143 -2.52 5.17 -21.21
N ARG A 144 -3.59 4.87 -20.45
CA ARG A 144 -4.98 4.87 -20.93
C ARG A 144 -5.69 6.21 -20.65
N ALA A 145 -5.38 6.84 -19.53
CA ALA A 145 -5.90 8.14 -19.10
C ALA A 145 -4.73 9.07 -18.73
N PRO A 146 -4.13 9.78 -19.70
CA PRO A 146 -2.93 10.61 -19.47
C PRO A 146 -3.11 11.70 -18.41
N GLU A 147 -4.34 12.24 -18.31
CA GLU A 147 -4.69 13.32 -17.38
C GLU A 147 -5.01 12.84 -15.95
N ILE A 148 -4.96 11.53 -15.70
CA ILE A 148 -5.33 10.98 -14.38
C ILE A 148 -4.32 11.38 -13.30
N ILE A 149 -4.84 11.88 -12.17
CA ILE A 149 -4.01 12.25 -11.03
C ILE A 149 -3.85 11.03 -10.12
N TRP A 150 -2.64 10.50 -10.04
CA TRP A 150 -2.31 9.47 -9.06
C TRP A 150 -2.01 10.10 -7.70
N THR A 151 -2.62 9.54 -6.64
CA THR A 151 -2.36 9.90 -5.25
C THR A 151 -2.02 8.68 -4.42
N HIS A 152 -1.06 8.83 -3.51
CA HIS A 152 -0.75 7.78 -2.54
C HIS A 152 -1.80 7.81 -1.42
N CYS A 153 -2.33 6.65 -1.07
CA CYS A 153 -3.38 6.48 -0.07
C CYS A 153 -2.98 7.14 1.25
N MET A 154 -3.72 8.19 1.60
CA MET A 154 -3.56 8.96 2.82
C MET A 154 -3.59 8.10 4.10
N LEU A 155 -4.43 7.05 4.11
CA LEU A 155 -4.50 6.10 5.23
C LEU A 155 -3.19 5.32 5.37
N HIS A 156 -2.63 4.86 4.24
CA HIS A 156 -1.37 4.15 4.24
C HIS A 156 -0.21 5.08 4.62
N ARG A 157 -0.17 6.31 4.09
CA ARG A 157 0.81 7.33 4.49
C ARG A 157 0.75 7.65 5.98
N SER A 158 -0.45 7.85 6.51
CA SER A 158 -0.67 8.09 7.94
C SER A 158 -0.17 6.92 8.79
N ALA A 159 -0.45 5.68 8.36
CA ALA A 159 0.05 4.49 9.02
C ALA A 159 1.59 4.39 8.96
N LEU A 160 2.22 4.74 7.83
CA LEU A 160 3.68 4.77 7.70
C LEU A 160 4.33 5.82 8.60
N VAL A 161 3.80 7.05 8.63
CA VAL A 161 4.30 8.11 9.51
C VAL A 161 4.18 7.71 10.97
N SER A 162 3.08 7.06 11.36
CA SER A 162 2.89 6.55 12.73
C SER A 162 3.87 5.44 13.15
N LYS A 163 4.58 4.83 12.18
CA LYS A 163 5.66 3.86 12.43
C LYS A 163 7.04 4.52 12.48
N ASN A 164 7.22 5.64 11.77
CA ASN A 164 8.49 6.34 11.62
C ASN A 164 8.47 7.65 12.43
N MET A 165 8.14 7.57 13.72
CA MET A 165 8.19 8.72 14.64
C MET A 165 9.62 8.99 15.11
N SER A 166 9.86 10.14 15.75
CA SER A 166 11.17 10.45 16.34
C SER A 166 11.57 9.38 17.38
N PRO A 167 12.87 9.13 17.59
CA PRO A 167 13.34 8.15 18.58
C PRO A 167 12.75 8.38 19.97
N GLU A 168 12.65 9.64 20.37
CA GLU A 168 12.07 10.07 21.65
C GLU A 168 10.60 9.65 21.81
N LEU A 169 9.76 9.92 20.80
CA LEU A 169 8.34 9.53 20.84
C LEU A 169 8.14 8.02 20.80
N ASN A 170 9.03 7.30 20.10
CA ASN A 170 9.02 5.85 20.10
C ASN A 170 9.38 5.28 21.48
N ASP A 171 10.30 5.91 22.21
CA ASP A 171 10.68 5.49 23.56
C ASP A 171 9.50 5.65 24.53
N ILE A 172 8.82 6.80 24.51
CA ILE A 172 7.57 7.00 25.28
C ILE A 172 6.54 5.90 24.97
N PHE A 173 6.37 5.58 23.68
CA PHE A 173 5.46 4.53 23.24
C PHE A 173 5.85 3.13 23.74
N ALA A 174 7.14 2.83 23.75
CA ALA A 174 7.68 1.56 24.24
C ALA A 174 7.45 1.43 25.76
N GLN A 175 7.67 2.51 26.51
CA GLN A 175 7.41 2.57 27.96
C GLN A 175 5.92 2.36 28.27
N ILE A 176 5.01 3.04 27.55
CA ILE A 176 3.56 2.84 27.67
C ILE A 176 3.19 1.38 27.38
N THR A 177 3.76 0.80 26.32
CA THR A 177 3.49 -0.59 25.91
C THR A 177 3.97 -1.59 26.96
N LYS A 178 5.14 -1.37 27.56
CA LYS A 178 5.69 -2.16 28.66
C LYS A 178 4.72 -2.19 29.85
N VAL A 179 4.20 -1.03 30.24
CA VAL A 179 3.26 -0.88 31.37
C VAL A 179 1.93 -1.56 31.10
N ILE A 180 1.35 -1.37 29.90
CA ILE A 180 0.13 -2.07 29.49
C ILE A 180 0.34 -3.58 29.59
N ASN A 181 1.43 -4.09 29.04
CA ASN A 181 1.75 -5.52 29.06
C ASN A 181 1.94 -6.03 30.48
N TYR A 182 2.62 -5.30 31.35
CA TYR A 182 2.75 -5.65 32.75
C TYR A 182 1.38 -5.85 33.40
N ILE A 183 0.50 -4.85 33.35
CA ILE A 183 -0.83 -4.92 34.00
C ILE A 183 -1.69 -6.03 33.37
N LYS A 184 -1.72 -6.13 32.03
CA LYS A 184 -2.62 -7.03 31.30
C LYS A 184 -2.16 -8.48 31.24
N HIS A 185 -0.87 -8.77 31.41
CA HIS A 185 -0.33 -10.13 31.31
C HIS A 185 -0.79 -11.05 32.45
N SER A 186 -1.22 -10.49 33.58
CA SER A 186 -1.75 -11.26 34.71
C SER A 186 -3.24 -10.97 34.91
N PRO A 187 -4.13 -11.97 34.88
CA PRO A 187 -5.54 -11.78 35.22
C PRO A 187 -5.75 -11.22 36.64
N LEU A 188 -4.86 -11.57 37.58
CA LEU A 188 -4.92 -11.03 38.94
C LEU A 188 -4.59 -9.54 38.95
N ARG A 189 -3.49 -9.12 38.31
CA ARG A 189 -3.12 -7.69 38.21
C ARG A 189 -4.19 -6.88 37.49
N ALA A 190 -4.74 -7.41 36.40
CA ALA A 190 -5.83 -6.75 35.69
C ALA A 190 -7.09 -6.56 36.56
N LYS A 191 -7.41 -7.52 37.45
CA LYS A 191 -8.52 -7.40 38.42
C LYS A 191 -8.21 -6.40 39.52
N LEU A 192 -7.00 -6.42 40.07
CA LEU A 192 -6.57 -5.46 41.10
C LEU A 192 -6.55 -4.03 40.57
N PHE A 193 -6.00 -3.83 39.36
CA PHE A 193 -6.03 -2.53 38.69
C PHE A 193 -7.46 -2.04 38.43
N ALA A 194 -8.36 -2.95 38.02
CA ALA A 194 -9.77 -2.59 37.85
C ALA A 194 -10.42 -2.13 39.16
N LYS A 195 -10.09 -2.80 40.26
CA LYS A 195 -10.59 -2.43 41.58
C LYS A 195 -10.07 -1.05 42.02
N LEU A 196 -8.77 -0.78 41.81
CA LEU A 196 -8.18 0.54 42.06
C LEU A 196 -8.88 1.64 41.25
N CYS A 197 -9.14 1.38 39.97
CA CYS A 197 -9.86 2.33 39.12
C CYS A 197 -11.28 2.62 39.63
N GLU A 198 -12.00 1.61 40.10
CA GLU A 198 -13.33 1.76 40.71
C GLU A 198 -13.26 2.59 41.99
N ASP A 199 -12.28 2.32 42.86
CA ASP A 199 -12.12 3.01 44.13
C ASP A 199 -11.72 4.49 43.96
N MET A 200 -11.06 4.81 42.84
CA MET A 200 -10.73 6.18 42.44
C MET A 200 -11.79 6.85 41.55
N ASP A 201 -12.99 6.27 41.42
CA ASP A 201 -14.10 6.78 40.59
C ASP A 201 -13.68 7.10 39.14
N SER A 202 -12.84 6.23 38.58
CA SER A 202 -12.30 6.42 37.23
C SER A 202 -13.32 6.08 36.17
N LYS A 203 -13.36 6.87 35.09
CA LYS A 203 -14.24 6.65 33.93
C LYS A 203 -14.07 5.27 33.28
N TYR A 204 -12.87 4.70 33.35
CA TYR A 204 -12.59 3.35 32.85
C TYR A 204 -12.01 2.48 33.95
N THR A 205 -12.38 1.21 33.94
CA THR A 205 -11.88 0.21 34.90
C THR A 205 -10.85 -0.74 34.29
N SER A 206 -10.46 -0.56 33.03
CA SER A 206 -9.51 -1.49 32.40
C SER A 206 -8.75 -0.89 31.24
N LEU A 207 -7.47 -1.27 31.14
CA LEU A 207 -6.64 -0.98 29.98
C LEU A 207 -7.00 -1.87 28.78
N LEU A 208 -6.81 -1.31 27.58
CA LEU A 208 -6.95 -2.02 26.31
C LEU A 208 -5.65 -2.76 25.98
N TYR A 209 -5.76 -3.93 25.34
CA TYR A 209 -4.59 -4.65 24.86
C TYR A 209 -4.01 -3.93 23.65
N TYR A 210 -2.69 -3.76 23.64
CA TYR A 210 -1.98 -3.17 22.51
C TYR A 210 -1.64 -4.22 21.45
N CYS A 211 -1.97 -3.95 20.18
CA CYS A 211 -1.57 -4.78 19.06
C CYS A 211 -0.96 -3.91 17.96
N GLU A 212 0.32 -4.14 17.66
CA GLU A 212 1.07 -3.34 16.68
C GLU A 212 0.45 -3.31 15.29
N VAL A 213 -0.19 -4.41 14.87
CA VAL A 213 -0.69 -4.63 13.50
C VAL A 213 -1.95 -3.79 13.21
N ARG A 214 -2.75 -3.45 14.22
CA ARG A 214 -3.99 -2.67 14.05
C ARG A 214 -3.79 -1.25 14.53
N TRP A 215 -3.17 -0.44 13.68
CA TRP A 215 -2.79 0.94 14.01
C TRP A 215 -3.99 1.81 14.51
N LEU A 216 -5.21 1.58 13.99
CA LEU A 216 -6.45 2.24 14.46
C LEU A 216 -6.76 2.01 15.95
N SER A 217 -6.26 0.92 16.53
CA SER A 217 -6.45 0.63 17.96
C SER A 217 -5.46 1.39 18.85
N ARG A 218 -4.34 1.86 18.29
CA ARG A 218 -3.28 2.55 19.05
C ARG A 218 -3.82 3.82 19.70
N ALA A 219 -4.51 4.68 18.95
CA ALA A 219 -5.08 5.92 19.48
C ALA A 219 -6.00 5.71 20.69
N LYS A 220 -6.86 4.68 20.64
CA LYS A 220 -7.77 4.34 21.74
C LYS A 220 -7.02 3.82 22.97
N VAL A 221 -5.99 3.01 22.76
CA VAL A 221 -5.15 2.44 23.83
C VAL A 221 -4.41 3.57 24.56
N ILE A 222 -3.66 4.40 23.82
CA ILE A 222 -2.81 5.47 24.37
C ILE A 222 -3.67 6.50 25.11
N ARG A 223 -4.81 6.90 24.53
CA ARG A 223 -5.78 7.80 25.17
C ARG A 223 -6.29 7.23 26.49
N ARG A 224 -6.61 5.93 26.54
CA ARG A 224 -7.10 5.31 27.77
C ARG A 224 -6.03 5.25 28.86
N VAL A 225 -4.79 4.93 28.50
CA VAL A 225 -3.68 4.96 29.46
C VAL A 225 -3.49 6.38 30.00
N PHE A 226 -3.60 7.40 29.14
CA PHE A 226 -3.48 8.80 29.57
C PHE A 226 -4.61 9.24 30.51
N GLU A 227 -5.86 8.87 30.19
CA GLU A 227 -7.03 9.10 31.07
C GLU A 227 -6.90 8.38 32.43
N LEU A 228 -6.09 7.32 32.50
CA LEU A 228 -5.83 6.53 33.71
C LEU A 228 -4.42 6.69 34.28
N LYS A 229 -3.69 7.75 33.89
CA LYS A 229 -2.26 7.91 34.23
C LYS A 229 -1.99 7.90 35.74
N ASP A 230 -2.92 8.45 36.53
CA ASP A 230 -2.80 8.54 37.98
C ASP A 230 -3.00 7.15 38.62
N GLN A 231 -4.02 6.40 38.19
CA GLN A 231 -4.26 5.02 38.61
C GLN A 231 -3.11 4.10 38.18
N VAL A 232 -2.52 4.35 37.00
CA VAL A 232 -1.36 3.60 36.52
C VAL A 232 -0.15 3.90 37.39
N ALA A 233 0.11 5.17 37.73
CA ALA A 233 1.21 5.53 38.63
C ALA A 233 1.06 4.84 39.99
N ASP A 234 -0.11 4.97 40.62
CA ASP A 234 -0.38 4.41 41.94
C ASP A 234 -0.26 2.88 41.94
N PHE A 235 -0.81 2.21 40.93
CA PHE A 235 -0.70 0.76 40.80
C PHE A 235 0.75 0.29 40.63
N LEU A 236 1.57 1.03 39.89
CA LEU A 236 2.98 0.69 39.69
C LEU A 236 3.80 0.92 40.97
N ASP A 237 3.53 2.02 41.69
CA ASP A 237 4.17 2.32 42.99
C ASP A 237 3.84 1.24 44.04
N GLU A 238 2.58 0.82 44.14
CA GLU A 238 2.16 -0.27 45.04
C GLU A 238 2.83 -1.63 44.75
N ASN A 239 3.34 -1.81 43.53
CA ASN A 239 3.99 -3.03 43.09
C ASN A 239 5.52 -2.87 42.90
N ASP A 240 6.10 -1.80 43.46
CA ASP A 240 7.54 -1.48 43.40
C ASP A 240 8.10 -1.44 41.96
N ILE A 241 7.31 -0.94 41.01
CA ILE A 241 7.72 -0.81 39.61
C ILE A 241 8.20 0.62 39.35
N GLU A 242 9.49 0.76 39.04
CA GLU A 242 10.14 2.06 38.83
C GLU A 242 9.50 2.93 37.73
N ASP A 243 8.84 2.30 36.75
CA ASP A 243 8.12 3.00 35.68
C ASP A 243 7.00 3.92 36.22
N ALA A 244 6.58 3.80 37.49
CA ALA A 244 5.64 4.70 38.14
C ALA A 244 6.07 6.17 38.09
N LYS A 245 7.37 6.43 38.27
CA LYS A 245 7.96 7.79 38.25
C LYS A 245 7.71 8.51 36.93
N LEU A 246 7.65 7.77 35.82
CA LEU A 246 7.41 8.31 34.49
C LEU A 246 6.04 9.00 34.40
N PHE A 247 5.02 8.41 35.02
CA PHE A 247 3.65 8.97 35.04
C PHE A 247 3.49 10.13 36.03
N ARG A 248 4.55 10.49 36.74
CA ARG A 248 4.64 11.66 37.63
C ARG A 248 5.63 12.72 37.10
N ASP A 249 6.33 12.43 36.01
CA ASP A 249 7.30 13.32 35.39
C ASP A 249 6.61 14.24 34.36
N ASP A 250 6.75 15.56 34.54
CA ASP A 250 6.04 16.54 33.71
C ASP A 250 6.48 16.49 32.24
N ASP A 251 7.77 16.25 31.97
CA ASP A 251 8.31 16.16 30.61
C ASP A 251 7.74 14.94 29.86
N PHE A 252 7.72 13.77 30.52
CA PHE A 252 7.08 12.57 30.02
C PHE A 252 5.59 12.80 29.76
N ILE A 253 4.86 13.41 30.71
CA ILE A 253 3.42 13.65 30.58
C ILE A 253 3.10 14.55 29.38
N VAL A 254 3.89 15.61 29.15
CA VAL A 254 3.70 16.50 27.99
C VAL A 254 3.92 15.76 26.68
N LYS A 255 4.99 14.96 26.58
CA LYS A 255 5.28 14.16 25.37
C LYS A 255 4.22 13.07 25.14
N PHE A 256 3.73 12.46 26.21
CA PHE A 256 2.65 11.49 26.17
C PHE A 256 1.32 12.14 25.75
N ALA A 257 0.99 13.33 26.25
CA ALA A 257 -0.18 14.10 25.82
C ALA A 257 -0.12 14.41 24.32
N TYR A 258 1.04 14.86 23.83
CA TYR A 258 1.27 15.09 22.40
C TYR A 258 1.02 13.83 21.55
N LEU A 259 1.47 12.66 22.01
CA LEU A 259 1.17 11.37 21.36
C LEU A 259 -0.34 11.09 21.33
N VAL A 260 -1.05 11.29 22.44
CA VAL A 260 -2.51 11.11 22.49
C VAL A 260 -3.21 11.99 21.45
N ASP A 261 -2.78 13.24 21.31
CA ASP A 261 -3.38 14.20 20.39
C ASP A 261 -3.11 13.85 18.94
N ILE A 262 -1.85 13.58 18.57
CA ILE A 262 -1.50 13.17 17.21
C ILE A 262 -2.22 11.88 16.82
N PHE A 263 -2.16 10.84 17.65
CA PHE A 263 -2.85 9.59 17.33
C PHE A 263 -4.37 9.76 17.34
N GLY A 264 -4.91 10.63 18.17
CA GLY A 264 -6.31 11.04 18.14
C GLY A 264 -6.70 11.63 16.79
N LYS A 265 -5.94 12.61 16.29
CA LYS A 265 -6.14 13.24 14.98
C LYS A 265 -6.01 12.24 13.82
N LEU A 266 -4.96 11.42 13.83
CA LEU A 266 -4.75 10.37 12.83
C LEU A 266 -5.91 9.35 12.84
N SER A 267 -6.46 9.03 14.01
CA SER A 267 -7.60 8.11 14.13
C SER A 267 -8.88 8.68 13.55
N ILE A 268 -9.16 9.97 13.74
CA ILE A 268 -10.34 10.65 13.17
C ILE A 268 -10.29 10.61 11.65
N LEU A 269 -9.13 10.94 11.07
CA LEU A 269 -8.90 10.90 9.62
C LEU A 269 -9.22 9.53 9.02
N CYS A 270 -9.04 8.46 9.80
CA CYS A 270 -9.19 7.10 9.31
C CYS A 270 -10.51 6.43 9.69
N ILE A 271 -11.12 6.80 10.82
CA ILE A 271 -12.48 6.39 11.18
C ILE A 271 -13.48 7.06 10.25
N TRP A 272 -13.32 8.34 9.90
CA TRP A 272 -14.23 9.00 8.96
C TRP A 272 -14.26 8.34 7.58
N ARG A 273 -13.13 7.96 7.01
CA ARG A 273 -13.11 7.15 5.78
C ARG A 273 -13.73 5.76 5.96
N TYR A 274 -13.60 5.17 7.15
CA TYR A 274 -14.20 3.88 7.45
C TYR A 274 -15.72 3.96 7.65
N GLU A 275 -16.20 5.04 8.26
CA GLU A 275 -17.62 5.33 8.45
C GLU A 275 -18.26 5.81 7.16
N ASP A 276 -17.57 6.54 6.29
CA ASP A 276 -18.04 6.88 4.94
C ASP A 276 -18.04 5.67 3.99
N THR A 277 -17.16 4.69 4.18
CA THR A 277 -17.27 3.36 3.52
C THR A 277 -18.33 2.44 4.14
N ARG A 278 -18.90 2.80 5.31
CA ARG A 278 -20.08 2.15 5.91
C ARG A 278 -21.38 2.92 5.67
N SER A 279 -21.32 4.23 5.52
CA SER A 279 -22.32 5.05 4.86
C SER A 279 -22.42 4.44 3.47
N ASN A 280 -23.61 4.06 3.04
CA ASN A 280 -23.75 3.21 1.86
C ASN A 280 -23.21 3.86 0.58
N THR A 281 -22.80 5.13 0.59
CA THR A 281 -22.33 5.95 -0.53
C THR A 281 -21.19 5.32 -1.31
N MET A 282 -20.07 4.94 -0.66
CA MET A 282 -18.94 4.27 -1.34
C MET A 282 -19.19 2.79 -1.68
N ARG A 283 -20.33 2.22 -1.24
CA ARG A 283 -20.81 0.87 -1.63
C ARG A 283 -21.95 0.91 -2.63
N LYS A 284 -22.46 2.09 -2.98
CA LYS A 284 -23.46 2.21 -4.04
C LYS A 284 -22.84 1.64 -5.31
N ARG A 285 -23.63 0.89 -6.08
CA ARG A 285 -23.21 0.40 -7.40
C ARG A 285 -22.91 1.56 -8.35
N GLU A 286 -23.52 2.73 -8.11
CA GLU A 286 -23.27 3.99 -8.81
C GLU A 286 -23.03 5.10 -7.77
N ILE A 287 -21.91 5.81 -7.91
CA ILE A 287 -21.61 7.03 -7.14
C ILE A 287 -22.05 8.21 -8.01
N THR A 288 -22.92 9.08 -7.49
CA THR A 288 -23.33 10.30 -8.23
C THR A 288 -22.27 11.40 -8.11
N LEU A 289 -22.32 12.41 -9.00
CA LEU A 289 -21.42 13.56 -8.93
C LEU A 289 -21.53 14.31 -7.58
N ASN A 290 -22.75 14.40 -7.02
CA ASN A 290 -22.99 15.02 -5.72
C ASN A 290 -22.39 14.17 -4.59
N ASP A 291 -22.56 12.85 -4.63
CA ASP A 291 -21.90 11.94 -3.67
C ASP A 291 -20.37 12.12 -3.70
N ALA A 292 -19.78 12.29 -4.90
CA ALA A 292 -18.34 12.53 -5.04
C ALA A 292 -17.91 13.91 -4.51
N ASN A 293 -18.69 14.97 -4.78
CA ASN A 293 -18.41 16.31 -4.28
C ASN A 293 -18.50 16.38 -2.74
N ASP A 294 -19.51 15.75 -2.14
CA ASP A 294 -19.67 15.69 -0.68
C ASP A 294 -18.46 15.00 -0.03
N ILE A 295 -17.95 13.92 -0.64
CA ILE A 295 -16.75 13.21 -0.18
C ILE A 295 -15.51 14.12 -0.30
N VAL A 296 -15.38 14.87 -1.40
CA VAL A 296 -14.25 15.76 -1.64
C VAL A 296 -14.26 16.94 -0.67
N GLU A 297 -15.37 17.66 -0.54
CA GLU A 297 -15.52 18.80 0.38
C GLU A 297 -15.25 18.37 1.83
N CYS A 298 -15.86 17.26 2.28
CA CYS A 298 -15.58 16.73 3.61
C CYS A 298 -14.11 16.32 3.80
N THR A 299 -13.46 15.78 2.77
CA THR A 299 -12.03 15.44 2.82
C THR A 299 -11.16 16.69 2.96
N VAL A 300 -11.51 17.76 2.24
CA VAL A 300 -10.80 19.04 2.30
C VAL A 300 -10.97 19.69 3.68
N GLU A 301 -12.18 19.77 4.20
CA GLU A 301 -12.44 20.33 5.54
C GLU A 301 -11.69 19.56 6.65
N LEU A 302 -11.69 18.22 6.58
CA LEU A 302 -10.93 17.40 7.51
C LEU A 302 -9.42 17.63 7.39
N TYR A 303 -8.92 17.86 6.18
CA TYR A 303 -7.51 18.14 5.95
C TYR A 303 -7.13 19.53 6.47
N GLU A 304 -7.96 20.54 6.25
CA GLU A 304 -7.77 21.88 6.82
C GLU A 304 -7.78 21.84 8.35
N LEU A 305 -8.75 21.13 8.96
CA LEU A 305 -8.79 20.92 10.41
C LEU A 305 -7.56 20.16 10.91
N PHE A 306 -7.05 19.19 10.15
CA PHE A 306 -5.83 18.46 10.48
C PHE A 306 -4.61 19.40 10.43
N VAL A 307 -4.41 20.12 9.33
CA VAL A 307 -3.29 21.05 9.11
C VAL A 307 -3.29 22.16 10.16
N LEU A 308 -4.44 22.80 10.40
CA LEU A 308 -4.58 23.86 11.41
C LEU A 308 -4.24 23.34 12.81
N SER A 309 -4.72 22.14 13.15
CA SER A 309 -4.40 21.55 14.46
C SER A 309 -2.95 21.11 14.58
N PHE A 310 -2.35 20.60 13.51
CA PHE A 310 -0.93 20.23 13.51
C PHE A 310 -0.04 21.47 13.67
N ILE A 311 -0.37 22.57 12.99
CA ILE A 311 0.29 23.88 13.15
C ILE A 311 0.14 24.38 14.59
N GLN A 312 -1.06 24.32 15.17
CA GLN A 312 -1.33 24.76 16.53
C GLN A 312 -0.58 23.93 17.58
N ILE A 313 -0.48 22.61 17.39
CA ILE A 313 0.29 21.71 18.27
C ILE A 313 1.80 21.94 18.08
N HIS A 314 2.29 22.13 16.86
CA HIS A 314 3.70 22.41 16.60
C HIS A 314 4.15 23.77 17.17
N LEU A 315 3.25 24.77 17.15
CA LEU A 315 3.44 26.04 17.84
C LEU A 315 3.51 25.82 19.36
N TYR A 316 2.62 25.00 19.95
CA TYR A 316 2.66 24.68 21.38
C TYR A 316 3.98 24.05 21.82
N LEU A 317 4.51 23.09 21.05
CA LEU A 317 5.83 22.49 21.31
C LEU A 317 6.98 23.50 21.21
N ARG A 318 6.96 24.40 20.21
CA ARG A 318 7.94 25.50 20.10
C ARG A 318 7.89 26.47 21.29
N PHE A 319 6.74 26.62 21.94
CA PHE A 319 6.62 27.46 23.14
C PHE A 319 7.12 26.77 24.42
N SER A 320 7.08 25.44 24.47
CA SER A 320 7.66 24.64 25.56
C SER A 320 9.19 24.58 25.49
N ASP A 321 9.76 24.48 24.28
CA ASP A 321 11.20 24.51 24.05
C ASP A 321 11.71 25.96 23.86
N LYS A 322 12.04 26.64 24.96
CA LYS A 322 12.84 27.88 24.86
C LYS A 322 14.27 27.57 24.42
N GLN A 323 14.52 27.54 23.11
CA GLN A 323 15.83 27.84 22.52
C GLN A 323 15.70 28.84 21.37
N PRO A 324 16.61 29.84 21.28
CA PRO A 324 16.55 30.86 20.24
C PRO A 324 16.92 30.31 18.87
N PHE A 325 16.18 30.75 17.87
CA PHE A 325 16.35 30.47 16.46
C PHE A 325 17.72 31.02 15.99
N LEU A 326 18.63 30.14 15.56
CA LEU A 326 19.67 30.54 14.62
C LEU A 326 19.03 30.37 13.23
N GLU A 327 18.61 31.50 12.66
CA GLU A 327 18.39 31.62 11.22
C GLU A 327 19.72 31.30 10.54
N ASP A 328 19.75 30.29 9.68
CA ASP A 328 20.37 30.41 8.36
C ASP A 328 20.16 29.14 7.52
N GLU A 329 19.99 29.38 6.22
CA GLU A 329 20.02 28.44 5.09
C GLU A 329 18.72 27.68 4.74
N TYR A 330 17.74 28.45 4.27
CA TYR A 330 16.97 28.09 3.06
C TYR A 330 17.20 29.15 1.99
N ILE A 331 18.23 28.97 1.17
CA ILE A 331 18.27 29.51 -0.19
C ILE A 331 18.61 28.34 -1.11
N ALA A 332 17.71 28.12 -2.06
CA ALA A 332 17.71 27.08 -3.09
C ALA A 332 18.90 27.26 -4.09
N PRO A 333 19.09 26.41 -5.11
CA PRO A 333 18.06 26.06 -6.13
C PRO A 333 17.57 24.60 -6.09
#